data_AF-A0A2T2VLY0-F1
#
_entry.id   AF-A0A2T2VLY0-F1
#
_cell.length_a   1.000
_cell.length_b   1.000
_cell.length_c   1.000
_cell.angle_alpha   90.00
_cell.angle_beta   90.00
_cell.angle_gamma   90.00
#
_symmetry.space_group_name_H-M   'P 1'
#
loop_
_entity.id
_entity.type
_entity.pdbx_description
1 polymer ?
#
loop_
_entity_poly.entity_id
_entity_poly.type
_entity_poly.pdbx_seq_one_letter_code
_entity_poly.pdbx_strand_id
1 'polypeptide(L)'
;MKTITIIIISLLGIYGIIVTIFYLVQDTLIFHPNKLPEDYEFDFSGRFREHFIKTHDGQKLNALHFYAPRPKGIILFFHGNAG
;
A
#
# COMPACT_ATOMS: atom_id res chain seq x y z
N MET A 1 31.21 -18.70 30.89
CA MET A 1 29.86 -19.11 30.43
C MET A 1 28.80 -18.05 30.72
N LYS A 2 28.60 -17.62 31.98
CA LYS A 2 27.59 -16.58 32.34
C LYS A 2 27.69 -15.28 31.53
N THR A 3 28.90 -14.74 31.34
CA THR A 3 29.12 -13.52 30.54
C THR A 3 28.69 -13.67 29.08
N ILE A 4 28.99 -14.83 28.46
CA ILE A 4 28.60 -15.13 27.08
C ILE A 4 27.07 -15.22 26.99
N THR A 5 26.42 -15.89 27.95
CA THR A 5 24.96 -15.97 28.02
C THR A 5 24.32 -14.59 28.14
N ILE A 6 24.86 -13.70 28.98
CA ILE A 6 24.37 -12.32 29.12
C ILE A 6 24.52 -11.56 27.81
N ILE A 7 25.67 -11.67 27.13
CA ILE A 7 25.89 -11.01 25.84
C ILE A 7 24.87 -11.49 24.80
N ILE A 8 24.62 -12.79 24.71
CA ILE A 8 23.65 -13.37 23.76
C ILE A 8 22.23 -12.86 24.06
N ILE A 9 21.82 -12.87 25.33
CA ILE A 9 20.49 -12.37 25.74
C ILE A 9 20.34 -10.89 25.39
N SER A 10 21.36 -10.07 25.66
CA SER A 10 21.35 -8.65 25.32
C SER A 10 21.22 -8.42 23.81
N LEU A 11 21.96 -9.16 22.99
CA LEU A 11 21.88 -9.05 21.52
C LEU A 11 20.49 -9.46 20.99
N LEU A 12 19.92 -10.54 21.52
CA LEU A 12 18.57 -10.97 21.16
C LEU A 12 17.52 -9.94 21.58
N GLY A 13 17.67 -9.34 22.76
CA GLY A 13 16.80 -8.28 23.25
C GLY A 13 16.85 -7.05 22.33
N ILE A 14 18.05 -6.61 21.95
CA ILE A 14 18.24 -5.48 21.01
C ILE A 14 17.63 -5.81 19.65
N TYR A 15 17.88 -7.00 19.10
CA TYR A 15 17.30 -7.42 17.83
C TYR A 15 15.76 -7.42 17.87
N GLY A 16 15.17 -7.96 18.94
CA GLY A 16 13.73 -7.96 19.14
C GLY A 16 13.14 -6.55 19.21
N ILE A 17 13.81 -5.62 19.90
CA ILE A 17 13.41 -4.21 19.94
C ILE A 17 13.43 -3.60 18.54
N ILE A 18 14.51 -3.82 17.78
CA ILE A 18 14.63 -3.30 16.41
C ILE A 18 13.49 -3.84 15.53
N VAL A 19 13.28 -5.16 15.50
CA VAL A 19 12.20 -5.76 14.70
C VAL A 19 10.83 -5.23 15.10
N THR A 20 10.57 -5.06 16.40
CA THR A 20 9.30 -4.50 16.90
C THR A 20 9.11 -3.08 16.40
N ILE A 21 10.14 -2.23 16.50
CA ILE A 21 10.08 -0.85 15.99
C ILE A 21 9.78 -0.87 14.50
N PHE A 22 10.54 -1.62 13.70
CA PHE A 22 10.34 -1.72 12.26
C PHE A 22 8.94 -2.21 11.90
N TYR A 23 8.41 -3.21 12.59
CA TYR A 23 7.06 -3.71 12.37
C TYR A 23 5.99 -2.64 12.64
N LEU A 24 6.17 -1.82 13.68
CA LEU A 24 5.22 -0.75 14.03
C LEU A 24 5.28 0.44 13.06
N VAL A 25 6.44 0.73 12.47
CA VAL A 25 6.61 1.87 11.53
C VAL A 25 6.64 1.45 10.06
N GLN A 26 6.49 0.16 9.75
CA GLN A 26 6.65 -0.38 8.40
C GLN A 26 5.75 0.32 7.39
N ASP A 27 4.54 0.70 7.79
CA ASP A 27 3.57 1.28 6.88
C ASP A 27 4.09 2.59 6.29
N THR A 28 4.76 3.42 7.12
CA THR A 28 5.36 4.68 6.68
C THR A 28 6.68 4.52 5.93
N LEU A 29 7.37 3.39 6.09
CA LEU A 29 8.63 3.10 5.41
C LEU A 29 8.42 2.46 4.03
N ILE A 30 7.38 1.62 3.93
CA ILE A 30 7.08 0.83 2.74
C ILE A 30 6.08 1.60 1.88
N PHE A 31 4.97 2.07 2.46
CA PHE A 31 3.92 2.76 1.73
C PHE A 31 4.09 4.27 1.87
N HIS A 32 4.35 4.93 0.74
CA HIS A 32 4.38 6.39 0.65
C HIS A 32 3.18 6.85 -0.19
N PRO A 33 1.95 6.77 0.34
CA PRO A 33 0.76 7.12 -0.43
C PRO A 33 0.74 8.62 -0.70
N ASN A 34 0.56 9.01 -1.97
CA ASN A 34 0.26 10.39 -2.32
C ASN A 34 -1.25 10.55 -2.32
N LYS A 35 -1.79 11.18 -1.27
CA LYS A 35 -3.23 11.39 -1.18
C LYS A 35 -3.66 12.46 -2.17
N LEU A 36 -4.54 12.08 -3.11
CA LEU A 36 -5.23 13.03 -3.96
C LEU A 36 -6.37 13.71 -3.19
N PRO A 37 -6.68 14.99 -3.47
CA PRO A 37 -7.90 15.64 -3.00
C PRO A 37 -9.16 14.84 -3.38
N GLU A 38 -10.22 14.95 -2.58
CA GLU A 38 -11.49 14.25 -2.86
C GLU A 38 -12.17 14.73 -4.15
N ASP A 39 -11.90 15.97 -4.56
CA ASP A 39 -12.37 16.62 -5.77
C ASP A 39 -11.34 16.57 -6.92
N TYR A 40 -10.32 15.70 -6.79
CA TYR A 40 -9.36 15.50 -7.87
C TYR A 40 -10.05 14.91 -9.11
N GLU A 41 -9.95 15.62 -10.22
CA GLU A 41 -10.43 15.15 -11.52
C GLU A 41 -9.27 14.58 -12.33
N PHE A 42 -9.37 13.29 -12.68
CA PHE A 42 -8.41 12.66 -13.58
C PHE A 42 -8.55 13.21 -15.00
N ASP A 43 -7.43 13.56 -15.63
CA ASP A 43 -7.38 13.98 -17.04
C ASP A 43 -6.51 13.02 -17.85
N PHE A 44 -7.16 12.07 -18.50
CA PHE A 44 -6.52 11.12 -19.42
C PHE A 44 -7.02 11.33 -20.84
N SER A 45 -6.11 11.20 -21.81
CA SER A 45 -6.47 11.16 -23.21
C SER A 45 -7.23 9.85 -23.52
N GLY A 46 -8.54 9.96 -23.75
CA GLY A 46 -9.38 8.85 -24.17
C GLY A 46 -10.67 8.73 -23.37
N ARG A 47 -11.44 7.67 -23.66
CA ARG A 47 -12.70 7.39 -22.95
C ARG A 47 -12.38 6.57 -21.72
N PHE A 48 -12.68 7.12 -20.55
CA PHE A 48 -12.67 6.39 -19.29
C PHE A 48 -13.87 6.79 -18.43
N ARG A 49 -14.14 6.00 -17.39
CA ARG A 49 -15.11 6.33 -16.34
C ARG A 49 -14.52 6.03 -14.98
N GLU A 50 -14.69 6.97 -14.07
CA GLU A 50 -14.34 6.80 -12.67
C GLU A 50 -15.48 6.10 -11.92
N HIS A 51 -15.10 5.14 -11.06
CA HIS A 51 -16.00 4.35 -10.25
C HIS A 51 -15.58 4.41 -8.80
N PHE A 52 -16.57 4.58 -7.92
CA PHE A 52 -16.36 4.54 -6.48
C PHE A 52 -17.08 3.34 -5.88
N ILE A 53 -16.32 2.45 -5.24
CA ILE A 53 -16.80 1.18 -4.71
C ILE A 53 -16.73 1.25 -3.18
N LYS A 54 -17.85 1.04 -2.50
CA LYS A 54 -17.87 0.91 -1.04
C LYS A 54 -17.49 -0.51 -0.66
N THR A 55 -16.49 -0.67 0.20
CA THR A 55 -16.07 -1.96 0.75
C THR A 55 -16.86 -2.29 2.01
N HIS A 56 -16.82 -3.55 2.44
CA HIS A 56 -17.58 -4.03 3.60
C HIS A 56 -17.19 -3.33 4.92
N ASP A 57 -15.94 -2.89 5.04
CA ASP A 57 -15.40 -2.12 6.18
C ASP A 57 -15.67 -0.60 6.07
N GLY A 58 -16.48 -0.17 5.09
CA GLY A 58 -16.90 1.22 4.93
C GLY A 58 -15.90 2.11 4.19
N GLN A 59 -14.76 1.57 3.73
CA GLN A 59 -13.82 2.32 2.90
C GLN A 59 -14.38 2.54 1.46
N LYS A 60 -13.82 3.54 0.78
CA LYS A 60 -14.22 3.91 -0.59
C LYS A 60 -13.03 3.69 -1.51
N LEU A 61 -13.10 2.68 -2.38
CA LEU A 61 -12.10 2.45 -3.42
C LEU A 61 -12.45 3.28 -4.65
N ASN A 62 -11.42 3.85 -5.27
CA ASN A 62 -11.51 4.51 -6.56
C ASN A 62 -10.97 3.57 -7.66
N ALA A 63 -11.66 3.51 -8.79
CA ALA A 63 -11.23 2.74 -9.95
C ALA A 63 -11.46 3.51 -11.25
N LEU A 64 -10.48 3.46 -12.15
CA LEU A 64 -10.55 4.04 -13.49
C LEU A 64 -10.80 2.93 -14.52
N HIS A 65 -11.94 2.98 -15.19
CA HIS A 65 -12.30 2.05 -16.24
C HIS A 65 -12.06 2.69 -17.61
N PHE A 66 -10.98 2.28 -18.28
CA PHE A 66 -10.63 2.73 -19.63
C PHE A 66 -11.32 1.88 -20.70
N TYR A 67 -11.91 2.53 -21.70
CA TYR A 67 -12.61 1.85 -22.79
C TYR A 67 -11.72 1.68 -24.03
N ALA A 68 -11.65 0.46 -24.56
CA ALA A 68 -10.96 0.16 -25.81
C ALA A 68 -11.95 -0.17 -26.95
N PRO A 69 -11.74 0.31 -28.19
CA PRO A 69 -12.52 -0.13 -29.34
C PRO A 69 -12.30 -1.62 -29.63
N ARG A 70 -13.37 -2.41 -29.73
CA ARG A 70 -13.33 -3.86 -30.01
C ARG A 70 -12.37 -4.61 -29.05
N PRO A 71 -12.65 -4.59 -27.73
CA PRO A 71 -11.75 -5.19 -26.75
C PRO A 71 -11.69 -6.71 -26.95
N LYS A 72 -10.48 -7.28 -26.84
CA LYS A 72 -10.27 -8.74 -26.88
C LYS A 72 -10.47 -9.42 -25.52
N GLY A 73 -10.57 -8.63 -24.45
CA GLY A 73 -10.68 -9.11 -23.08
C GLY A 73 -10.64 -7.95 -22.08
N ILE A 74 -10.50 -8.30 -20.80
CA ILE A 74 -10.47 -7.35 -19.68
C ILE A 74 -9.11 -7.45 -18.98
N ILE A 75 -8.55 -6.30 -18.62
CA ILE A 75 -7.36 -6.21 -17.76
C ILE A 75 -7.81 -5.59 -16.44
N LEU A 76 -7.56 -6.30 -15.34
CA LEU A 76 -7.67 -5.77 -14.00
C LEU A 76 -6.26 -5.44 -13.51
N PHE A 77 -5.98 -4.15 -13.36
CA PHE A 77 -4.68 -3.65 -12.95
C PHE A 77 -4.78 -3.00 -11.57
N PHE A 78 -3.84 -3.34 -10.70
CA PHE A 78 -3.65 -2.72 -9.39
C PHE A 78 -2.30 -2.02 -9.38
N HIS A 79 -2.26 -0.76 -8.97
CA HIS A 79 -1.01 -0.03 -8.85
C HIS A 79 -0.14 -0.60 -7.71
N GLY A 80 1.16 -0.29 -7.75
CA GLY A 80 2.11 -0.68 -6.69
C GLY A 80 2.07 0.24 -5.47
N ASN A 81 3.17 0.28 -4.72
CA ASN A 81 3.28 0.91 -3.38
C ASN A 81 2.97 2.40 -3.27
N ALA A 82 3.00 3.12 -4.38
CA ALA A 82 2.87 4.58 -4.41
C ALA A 82 1.63 4.98 -5.21
N GLY A 83 0.49 4.35 -4.85
CA GLY A 83 -0.82 4.78 -5.36
C GLY A 83 -0.97 6.29 -5.35
#